data_AF-A0A4V1UTS7-F1
#
_entry.id   AF-A0A4V1UTS7-F1
#
_cell.length_a   1.000
_cell.length_b   1.000
_cell.length_c   1.000
_cell.angle_alpha   90.00
_cell.angle_beta   90.00
_cell.angle_gamma   90.00
#
_symmetry.space_group_name_H-M   'P 1'
#
loop_
_entity.id
_entity.type
_entity.pdbx_description
1 polymer ?
#
loop_
_entity_poly.entity_id
_entity_poly.type
_entity_poly.pdbx_seq_one_letter_code
_entity_poly.pdbx_strand_id
1 'polypeptide(L)'
;MMFYRRKIILALLQTFDGSLGKTQLQKLLLLFAQRQEKQAYHFVPYRYGCYSFQAAADISTMQKYGQVEVSNRGIKKKDPVDYIDQLNEKDRSALKQLHLQQHANKSYSDLISYTYKHYPYYAIHSAIAERYLNAEELKKLSDCKPNASKIILYTIGYEGISLEQYLNKLIGKDVRALVDVRNNPMSMKYGFTKGQLLNACNTVGIQYLHFPEVGIVSEQRQALSSQADYD
;
A
#
# COMPACT_ATOMS: atom_id res chain seq x y z
N MET A 1 -12.49 -13.70 -14.18
CA MET A 1 -11.98 -14.34 -12.94
C MET A 1 -11.45 -13.25 -12.00
N MET A 2 -11.81 -13.26 -10.71
CA MET A 2 -11.44 -12.22 -9.74
C MET A 2 -10.18 -12.61 -8.95
N PHE A 3 -9.27 -11.67 -8.71
CA PHE A 3 -8.14 -11.88 -7.79
C PHE A 3 -8.61 -12.13 -6.35
N TYR A 4 -8.05 -13.13 -5.68
CA TYR A 4 -8.39 -13.48 -4.29
C TYR A 4 -8.37 -12.28 -3.33
N ARG A 5 -7.36 -11.40 -3.44
CA ARG A 5 -7.25 -10.18 -2.62
C ARG A 5 -8.47 -9.23 -2.69
N ARG A 6 -9.20 -9.23 -3.81
CA ARG A 6 -10.44 -8.45 -3.94
C ARG A 6 -11.57 -9.03 -3.09
N LYS A 7 -11.64 -10.36 -2.98
CA LYS A 7 -12.55 -11.06 -2.08
C LYS A 7 -12.30 -10.66 -0.62
N ILE A 8 -11.04 -10.47 -0.24
CA ILE A 8 -10.68 -9.96 1.10
C ILE A 8 -11.29 -8.58 1.36
N ILE A 9 -11.17 -7.62 0.43
CA ILE A 9 -11.77 -6.28 0.61
C ILE A 9 -13.30 -6.37 0.71
N LEU A 10 -13.93 -7.19 -0.14
CA LEU A 10 -15.39 -7.34 -0.15
C LEU A 10 -15.92 -8.04 1.11
N ALA A 11 -15.21 -9.08 1.58
CA ALA A 11 -15.50 -9.75 2.85
C ALA A 11 -15.30 -8.79 4.03
N LEU A 12 -14.23 -7.98 4.00
CA LEU A 12 -14.01 -6.94 5.01
C LEU A 12 -15.15 -5.94 5.05
N LEU A 13 -15.62 -5.44 3.90
CA LEU A 13 -16.81 -4.58 3.85
C LEU A 13 -18.04 -5.29 4.44
N GLN A 14 -18.29 -6.54 4.05
CA GLN A 14 -19.41 -7.35 4.55
C GLN A 14 -19.38 -7.54 6.07
N THR A 15 -18.19 -7.74 6.65
CA THR A 15 -17.99 -7.88 8.10
C THR A 15 -18.26 -6.60 8.89
N PHE A 16 -18.10 -5.43 8.28
CA PHE A 16 -18.33 -4.13 8.91
C PHE A 16 -19.55 -3.43 8.28
N ASP A 17 -20.72 -4.07 8.40
CA ASP A 17 -22.04 -3.54 8.01
C ASP A 17 -22.18 -3.14 6.53
N GLY A 18 -21.33 -3.70 5.66
CA GLY A 18 -21.34 -3.45 4.22
C GLY A 18 -20.79 -2.09 3.79
N SER A 19 -20.32 -1.24 4.70
CA SER A 19 -19.87 0.12 4.38
C SER A 19 -18.78 0.63 5.32
N LEU A 20 -17.68 1.12 4.77
CA LEU A 20 -16.55 1.66 5.52
C LEU A 20 -16.09 3.02 4.97
N GLY A 21 -15.63 3.91 5.85
CA GLY A 21 -14.90 5.11 5.43
C GLY A 21 -13.59 4.73 4.71
N LYS A 22 -13.13 5.54 3.74
CA LYS A 22 -11.93 5.23 2.94
C LYS A 22 -10.69 4.98 3.79
N THR A 23 -10.44 5.85 4.77
CA THR A 23 -9.30 5.72 5.69
C THR A 23 -9.50 4.60 6.70
N GLN A 24 -10.75 4.37 7.14
CA GLN A 24 -11.09 3.24 8.03
C GLN A 24 -10.80 1.91 7.35
N LEU A 25 -11.17 1.75 6.07
CA LEU A 25 -10.89 0.57 5.29
C LEU A 25 -9.38 0.31 5.18
N GLN A 26 -8.57 1.32 4.89
CA GLN A 26 -7.10 1.17 4.81
C GLN A 26 -6.51 0.68 6.14
N LYS A 27 -7.00 1.19 7.27
CA LYS A 27 -6.55 0.79 8.61
C LYS A 27 -6.98 -0.63 8.97
N LEU A 28 -8.24 -0.99 8.74
CA LEU A 28 -8.73 -2.34 8.98
C LEU A 28 -8.02 -3.35 8.07
N LEU A 29 -7.77 -2.99 6.81
CA LEU A 29 -7.04 -3.84 5.86
C LEU A 29 -5.56 -3.99 6.25
N LEU A 30 -4.92 -2.95 6.80
CA LEU A 30 -3.59 -3.06 7.40
C LEU A 30 -3.62 -4.11 8.52
N LEU A 31 -4.52 -3.94 9.50
CA LEU A 31 -4.63 -4.87 10.62
C LEU A 31 -4.88 -6.29 10.11
N PHE A 32 -5.78 -6.48 9.16
CA PHE A 32 -6.03 -7.79 8.55
C PHE A 32 -4.76 -8.37 7.91
N ALA A 33 -4.04 -7.60 7.08
CA ALA A 33 -2.82 -8.05 6.42
C ALA A 33 -1.71 -8.46 7.42
N GLN A 34 -1.63 -7.82 8.59
CA GLN A 34 -0.67 -8.19 9.65
C GLN A 34 -0.97 -9.55 10.30
N ARG A 35 -2.14 -10.15 10.04
CA ARG A 35 -2.53 -11.49 10.52
C ARG A 35 -2.32 -12.58 9.48
N GLN A 36 -1.94 -12.22 8.24
CA GLN A 36 -1.73 -13.18 7.16
C GLN A 36 -0.27 -13.64 7.12
N GLU A 37 -0.05 -14.94 6.89
CA GLU A 37 1.29 -15.49 6.62
C GLU A 37 1.90 -14.86 5.36
N LYS A 38 1.09 -14.73 4.30
CA LYS A 38 1.42 -14.02 3.07
C LYS A 38 0.44 -12.88 2.87
N GLN A 39 0.92 -11.66 3.06
CA GLN A 39 0.09 -10.46 3.00
C GLN A 39 -0.50 -10.28 1.60
N ALA A 40 -1.83 -10.13 1.52
CA ALA A 40 -2.52 -9.84 0.28
C ALA A 40 -2.34 -8.38 -0.17
N TYR A 41 -2.06 -7.48 0.78
CA TYR A 41 -1.82 -6.07 0.57
C TYR A 41 -0.65 -5.59 1.42
N HIS A 42 0.13 -4.66 0.87
CA HIS A 42 1.21 -3.96 1.56
C HIS A 42 0.88 -2.47 1.65
N PHE A 43 1.53 -1.76 2.56
CA PHE A 43 1.20 -0.39 2.89
C PHE A 43 2.45 0.48 2.95
N VAL A 44 2.28 1.79 2.73
CA VAL A 44 3.29 2.83 2.96
C VAL A 44 2.79 3.84 3.99
N PRO A 45 3.69 4.60 4.64
CA PRO A 45 3.28 5.77 5.42
C PRO A 45 2.72 6.88 4.53
N TYR A 46 1.59 7.44 4.95
CA TYR A 46 0.84 8.44 4.19
C TYR A 46 0.18 9.48 5.10
N ARG A 47 -0.43 10.52 4.50
CA ARG A 47 -0.97 11.73 5.15
C ARG A 47 -1.90 11.46 6.34
N TYR A 48 -2.60 10.32 6.35
CA TYR A 48 -3.50 9.93 7.44
C TYR A 48 -3.22 8.51 7.98
N GLY A 49 -1.95 8.08 7.92
CA GLY A 49 -1.50 6.76 8.35
C GLY A 49 -1.17 5.84 7.18
N CYS A 50 -1.45 4.54 7.31
CA CYS A 50 -1.17 3.55 6.27
C CYS A 50 -1.99 3.76 5.00
N TYR A 51 -1.36 3.48 3.85
CA TYR A 51 -2.03 3.49 2.55
C TYR A 51 -1.50 2.37 1.63
N SER A 52 -2.43 1.64 1.00
CA SER A 52 -2.13 0.69 -0.08
C SER A 52 -2.67 1.24 -1.41
N PHE A 53 -1.76 1.48 -2.36
CA PHE A 53 -2.10 1.85 -3.73
C PHE A 53 -2.80 0.67 -4.44
N GLN A 54 -2.32 -0.55 -4.19
CA GLN A 54 -2.90 -1.76 -4.76
C GLN A 54 -4.35 -1.96 -4.31
N ALA A 55 -4.66 -1.71 -3.03
CA ALA A 55 -6.04 -1.75 -2.53
C ALA A 55 -6.93 -0.69 -3.20
N ALA A 56 -6.43 0.54 -3.34
CA ALA A 56 -7.15 1.61 -4.02
C ALA A 56 -7.45 1.29 -5.49
N ALA A 57 -6.49 0.71 -6.21
CA ALA A 57 -6.69 0.27 -7.59
C ALA A 57 -7.68 -0.89 -7.72
N ASP A 58 -7.63 -1.84 -6.78
CA ASP A 58 -8.61 -2.93 -6.73
C ASP A 58 -10.02 -2.42 -6.42
N ILE A 59 -10.18 -1.48 -5.50
CA ILE A 59 -11.46 -0.81 -5.22
C ILE A 59 -11.99 -0.10 -6.46
N SER A 60 -11.15 0.66 -7.18
CA SER A 60 -11.55 1.31 -8.43
C SER A 60 -11.99 0.29 -9.49
N THR A 61 -11.32 -0.87 -9.55
CA THR A 61 -11.71 -1.95 -10.46
C THR A 61 -13.04 -2.57 -10.05
N MET A 62 -13.25 -2.85 -8.77
CA MET A 62 -14.51 -3.39 -8.25
C MET A 62 -15.68 -2.41 -8.41
N GLN A 63 -15.41 -1.10 -8.39
CA GLN A 63 -16.41 -0.08 -8.70
C GLN A 63 -16.86 -0.16 -10.16
N LYS A 64 -15.93 -0.33 -11.11
CA LYS A 64 -16.25 -0.51 -12.53
C LYS A 64 -17.11 -1.75 -12.79
N TYR A 65 -16.94 -2.79 -11.99
CA TYR A 65 -17.74 -4.01 -12.05
C TYR A 65 -19.04 -3.96 -11.22
N GLY A 66 -19.39 -2.82 -10.62
CA GLY A 66 -20.62 -2.66 -9.85
C GLY A 66 -20.64 -3.41 -8.51
N GLN A 67 -19.49 -3.89 -8.03
CA GLN A 67 -19.39 -4.67 -6.78
C GLN A 67 -19.33 -3.76 -5.55
N VAL A 68 -18.79 -2.56 -5.73
CA VAL A 68 -18.77 -1.51 -4.71
C VAL A 68 -19.22 -0.17 -5.28
N GLU A 69 -19.74 0.68 -4.41
CA GLU A 69 -20.04 2.08 -4.66
C GLU A 69 -19.05 2.92 -3.86
N VAL A 70 -18.33 3.82 -4.53
CA VAL A 70 -17.37 4.74 -3.90
C VAL A 70 -17.94 6.14 -3.94
N SER A 71 -18.07 6.76 -2.77
CA SER A 71 -18.58 8.13 -2.61
C SER A 71 -17.72 8.93 -1.63
N ASN A 72 -18.14 10.16 -1.33
CA ASN A 72 -17.52 10.96 -0.27
C ASN A 72 -17.77 10.36 1.12
N ARG A 73 -18.84 9.56 1.30
CA ARG A 73 -19.19 8.91 2.57
C ARG A 73 -18.35 7.67 2.84
N GLY A 74 -17.74 7.07 1.81
CA GLY A 74 -16.93 5.87 1.97
C GLY A 74 -17.03 4.92 0.79
N ILE A 75 -16.88 3.64 1.09
CA ILE A 75 -16.94 2.52 0.14
C ILE A 75 -18.01 1.58 0.66
N LYS A 76 -19.01 1.28 -0.17
CA LYS A 76 -20.14 0.42 0.17
C LYS A 76 -20.19 -0.78 -0.76
N LYS A 77 -20.35 -2.00 -0.23
CA LYS A 77 -20.58 -3.21 -1.03
C LYS A 77 -21.99 -3.17 -1.66
N LYS A 78 -22.11 -3.60 -2.92
CA LYS A 78 -23.36 -3.50 -3.70
C LYS A 78 -23.91 -4.83 -4.18
N ASP A 79 -23.05 -5.80 -4.44
CA ASP A 79 -23.52 -7.12 -4.86
C ASP A 79 -24.07 -7.92 -3.64
N PRO A 80 -24.92 -8.94 -3.87
CA PRO A 80 -25.46 -9.79 -2.80
C PRO A 80 -24.54 -10.97 -2.45
N VAL A 81 -23.37 -11.10 -3.09
CA VAL A 81 -22.52 -12.27 -2.98
C VAL A 81 -21.87 -12.34 -1.59
N ASP A 82 -21.93 -13.50 -0.93
CA ASP A 82 -21.17 -13.74 0.28
C ASP A 82 -19.70 -13.99 -0.07
N TYR A 83 -18.82 -13.03 0.27
CA TYR A 83 -17.38 -13.19 0.05
C TYR A 83 -16.65 -13.78 1.25
N ILE A 84 -17.25 -13.77 2.45
CA ILE A 84 -16.68 -14.43 3.63
C ILE A 84 -16.60 -15.93 3.38
N ASP A 85 -17.63 -16.50 2.76
CA ASP A 85 -17.67 -17.92 2.39
C ASP A 85 -16.69 -18.30 1.28
N GLN A 86 -16.17 -17.32 0.55
CA GLN A 86 -15.16 -17.54 -0.50
C GLN A 86 -13.72 -17.36 -0.01
N LEU A 87 -13.52 -16.97 1.25
CA LEU A 87 -12.21 -16.93 1.86
C LEU A 87 -11.79 -18.34 2.32
N ASN A 88 -10.48 -18.60 2.27
CA ASN A 88 -9.91 -19.76 2.93
C ASN A 88 -10.13 -19.70 4.45
N GLU A 89 -9.99 -20.83 5.13
CA GLU A 89 -10.28 -20.95 6.57
C GLU A 89 -9.42 -20.02 7.44
N LYS A 90 -8.12 -19.88 7.11
CA LYS A 90 -7.19 -19.01 7.84
C LYS A 90 -7.64 -17.55 7.78
N ASP A 91 -7.95 -17.05 6.58
CA ASP A 91 -8.38 -15.67 6.36
C ASP A 91 -9.78 -15.41 6.96
N ARG A 92 -10.69 -16.39 6.91
CA ARG A 92 -12.01 -16.29 7.55
C ARG A 92 -11.87 -16.17 9.08
N SER A 93 -10.99 -16.98 9.68
CA SER A 93 -10.68 -16.91 11.11
C SER A 93 -10.04 -15.57 11.48
N ALA A 94 -9.05 -15.11 10.70
CA ALA A 94 -8.40 -13.82 10.91
C ALA A 94 -9.38 -12.65 10.81
N LEU A 95 -10.34 -12.71 9.88
CA LEU A 95 -11.37 -11.68 9.71
C LEU A 95 -12.34 -11.67 10.90
N LYS A 96 -12.77 -12.84 11.37
CA LYS A 96 -13.59 -12.98 12.59
C LYS A 96 -12.88 -12.43 13.82
N GLN A 97 -11.60 -12.73 14.00
CA GLN A 97 -10.80 -12.19 15.11
C GLN A 97 -10.65 -10.67 15.02
N LEU A 98 -10.38 -10.14 13.82
CA LEU A 98 -10.30 -8.69 13.59
C LEU A 98 -11.62 -8.02 13.96
N HIS A 99 -12.75 -8.59 13.52
CA HIS A 99 -14.08 -8.11 13.88
C HIS A 99 -14.25 -8.10 15.40
N LEU A 100 -14.01 -9.22 16.10
CA LEU A 100 -14.14 -9.27 17.57
C LEU A 100 -13.25 -8.25 18.29
N GLN A 101 -12.05 -7.97 17.78
CA GLN A 101 -11.13 -7.00 18.39
C GLN A 101 -11.48 -5.54 18.11
N GLN A 102 -12.15 -5.27 17.00
CA GLN A 102 -12.55 -3.93 16.58
C GLN A 102 -14.03 -3.63 16.85
N HIS A 103 -14.81 -4.64 17.26
CA HIS A 103 -16.19 -4.52 17.70
C HIS A 103 -16.27 -4.47 19.23
N ALA A 104 -17.38 -3.91 19.73
CA ALA A 104 -17.64 -3.43 21.10
C ALA A 104 -17.01 -2.05 21.41
N ASN A 105 -17.84 -1.02 21.38
CA ASN A 105 -17.59 0.37 21.84
C ASN A 105 -16.37 1.12 21.28
N LYS A 106 -15.62 0.56 20.32
CA LYS A 106 -14.47 1.23 19.70
C LYS A 106 -14.94 2.18 18.61
N SER A 107 -14.62 3.45 18.80
CA SER A 107 -14.83 4.50 17.82
C SER A 107 -13.80 4.43 16.70
N TYR A 108 -14.05 5.16 15.61
CA TYR A 108 -13.04 5.36 14.57
C TYR A 108 -11.76 6.03 15.10
N SER A 109 -11.87 6.87 16.13
CA SER A 109 -10.73 7.48 16.82
C SER A 109 -9.84 6.41 17.47
N ASP A 110 -10.45 5.41 18.10
CA ASP A 110 -9.73 4.31 18.75
C ASP A 110 -8.98 3.45 17.72
N LEU A 111 -9.57 3.23 16.53
CA LEU A 111 -8.88 2.55 15.43
C LEU A 111 -7.64 3.34 14.97
N ILE A 112 -7.75 4.66 14.81
CA ILE A 112 -6.60 5.50 14.43
C ILE A 112 -5.51 5.39 15.50
N SER A 113 -5.86 5.66 16.76
CA SER A 113 -4.93 5.64 17.88
C SER A 113 -4.25 4.27 18.00
N TYR A 114 -5.01 3.17 17.92
CA TYR A 114 -4.49 1.81 17.93
C TYR A 114 -3.47 1.58 16.79
N THR A 115 -3.81 1.93 15.55
CA THR A 115 -2.87 1.74 14.43
C THR A 115 -1.59 2.55 14.58
N TYR A 116 -1.67 3.76 15.14
CA TYR A 116 -0.50 4.63 15.29
C TYR A 116 0.43 4.15 16.41
N LYS A 117 -0.14 3.65 17.51
CA LYS A 117 0.65 3.11 18.63
C LYS A 117 1.34 1.79 18.30
N HIS A 118 0.62 0.88 17.63
CA HIS A 118 1.13 -0.46 17.35
C HIS A 118 1.92 -0.57 16.03
N TYR A 119 1.67 0.34 15.09
CA TYR A 119 2.37 0.36 13.80
C TYR A 119 2.85 1.79 13.44
N PRO A 120 3.70 2.40 14.29
CA PRO A 120 4.09 3.81 14.17
C PRO A 120 4.77 4.16 12.85
N TYR A 121 5.50 3.20 12.24
CA TYR A 121 6.09 3.38 10.92
C TYR A 121 5.10 3.92 9.89
N TYR A 122 3.86 3.41 9.85
CA TYR A 122 2.87 3.87 8.85
C TYR A 122 2.29 5.25 9.16
N ALA A 123 2.58 5.82 10.33
CA ALA A 123 2.10 7.13 10.74
C ALA A 123 3.17 8.23 10.61
N ILE A 124 4.39 7.94 10.14
CA ILE A 124 5.49 8.93 10.12
C ILE A 124 5.19 10.18 9.28
N HIS A 125 4.30 10.06 8.28
CA HIS A 125 3.84 11.18 7.44
C HIS A 125 2.43 11.69 7.82
N SER A 126 1.88 11.25 8.95
CA SER A 126 0.52 11.59 9.36
C SER A 126 0.41 13.06 9.79
N ALA A 127 -0.46 13.81 9.11
CA ALA A 127 -0.79 15.20 9.45
C ALA A 127 -1.73 15.34 10.68
N ILE A 128 -2.17 14.22 11.25
CA ILE A 128 -3.12 14.17 12.37
C ILE A 128 -2.58 13.39 13.57
N ALA A 129 -1.29 13.00 13.57
CA ALA A 129 -0.72 12.12 14.61
C ALA A 129 -0.88 12.70 16.03
N GLU A 130 -0.64 13.99 16.19
CA GLU A 130 -0.72 14.72 17.47
C GLU A 130 -2.11 14.70 18.09
N ARG A 131 -3.16 14.44 17.31
CA ARG A 131 -4.54 14.35 17.82
C ARG A 131 -4.84 13.02 18.51
N TYR A 132 -4.01 11.99 18.27
CA TYR A 132 -4.28 10.61 18.68
C TYR A 132 -3.17 9.97 19.50
N LEU A 133 -2.02 10.65 19.64
CA LEU A 133 -0.83 10.17 20.34
C LEU A 133 -0.43 11.15 21.44
N ASN A 134 0.05 10.62 22.56
CA ASN A 134 0.66 11.42 23.62
C ASN A 134 2.13 11.77 23.31
N ALA A 135 2.78 12.56 24.17
CA ALA A 135 4.16 13.01 23.96
C ALA A 135 5.19 11.85 23.84
N GLU A 136 5.03 10.79 24.64
CA GLU A 136 5.91 9.61 24.58
C GLU A 136 5.72 8.85 23.27
N GLU A 137 4.47 8.69 22.83
CA GLU A 137 4.12 8.01 21.59
C GLU A 137 4.54 8.82 20.35
N LEU A 138 4.47 10.15 20.40
CA LEU A 138 5.00 11.03 19.36
C LEU A 138 6.52 10.95 19.25
N LYS A 139 7.23 10.77 20.38
CA LYS A 139 8.68 10.51 20.36
C LYS A 139 8.98 9.16 19.70
N LYS A 140 8.26 8.09 20.04
CA LYS A 140 8.39 6.79 19.36
C LYS A 140 8.13 6.91 17.84
N LEU A 141 7.16 7.74 17.47
CA LEU A 141 6.87 8.03 16.07
C LEU A 141 8.02 8.77 15.37
N SER A 142 8.65 9.76 16.03
CA SER A 142 9.80 10.46 15.45
C SER A 142 10.99 9.53 15.27
N ASP A 143 11.20 8.60 16.21
CA ASP A 143 12.30 7.64 16.16
C ASP A 143 12.13 6.61 15.02
N CYS A 144 10.91 6.43 14.52
CA CYS A 144 10.64 5.60 13.34
C CYS A 144 11.01 6.29 12.01
N LYS A 145 11.26 7.61 12.00
CA LYS A 145 11.62 8.35 10.79
C LYS A 145 13.06 8.07 10.41
N PRO A 146 13.30 7.53 9.20
CA PRO A 146 14.65 7.41 8.68
C PRO A 146 15.31 8.79 8.58
N ASN A 147 16.56 8.88 9.05
CA ASN A 147 17.32 10.12 9.05
C ASN A 147 18.77 9.81 8.66
N ALA A 148 19.04 9.76 7.36
CA ALA A 148 20.40 9.55 6.86
C ALA A 148 21.14 10.89 6.80
N SER A 149 22.34 10.92 7.37
CA SER A 149 23.21 12.11 7.37
C SER A 149 24.16 12.18 6.18
N LYS A 150 24.35 11.07 5.45
CA LYS A 150 25.27 10.97 4.32
C LYS A 150 24.52 10.92 3.00
N ILE A 151 25.11 11.50 1.96
CA ILE A 151 24.66 11.34 0.58
C ILE A 151 25.18 10.00 0.08
N ILE A 152 24.27 9.08 -0.27
CA ILE A 152 24.59 7.73 -0.74
C ILE A 152 23.81 7.46 -2.02
N LEU A 153 24.48 6.87 -3.01
CA LEU A 153 23.85 6.35 -4.22
C LEU A 153 23.51 4.87 -4.03
N TYR A 154 22.26 4.51 -4.29
CA TYR A 154 21.77 3.12 -4.24
C TYR A 154 21.32 2.66 -5.62
N THR A 155 21.39 1.36 -5.85
CA THR A 155 20.69 0.69 -6.95
C THR A 155 19.50 -0.10 -6.40
N ILE A 156 18.45 -0.26 -7.19
CA ILE A 156 17.25 -1.00 -6.78
C ILE A 156 16.56 -1.63 -7.99
N GLY A 157 16.13 -2.88 -7.84
CA GLY A 157 15.21 -3.56 -8.76
C GLY A 157 13.82 -3.73 -8.12
N TYR A 158 12.78 -3.90 -8.94
CA TYR A 158 11.41 -4.07 -8.48
C TYR A 158 10.85 -5.49 -8.65
N GLU A 159 11.64 -6.44 -9.13
CA GLU A 159 11.19 -7.82 -9.32
C GLU A 159 10.80 -8.47 -7.99
N GLY A 160 9.79 -9.35 -8.01
CA GLY A 160 9.31 -10.06 -6.82
C GLY A 160 8.56 -9.24 -5.76
N ILE A 161 8.63 -7.90 -5.75
CA ILE A 161 8.06 -7.05 -4.67
C ILE A 161 6.93 -6.12 -5.13
N SER A 162 5.96 -5.80 -4.29
CA SER A 162 4.91 -4.82 -4.64
C SER A 162 5.45 -3.39 -4.71
N LEU A 163 4.65 -2.46 -5.26
CA LEU A 163 4.96 -1.04 -5.25
C LEU A 163 5.21 -0.52 -3.83
N GLU A 164 4.36 -0.88 -2.88
CA GLU A 164 4.51 -0.45 -1.48
C GLU A 164 5.78 -1.01 -0.83
N GLN A 165 6.11 -2.28 -1.09
CA GLN A 165 7.38 -2.87 -0.61
C GLN A 165 8.59 -2.16 -1.21
N TYR A 166 8.53 -1.82 -2.50
CA TYR A 166 9.56 -1.04 -3.19
C TYR A 166 9.73 0.35 -2.54
N LEU A 167 8.63 1.08 -2.31
CA LEU A 167 8.67 2.38 -1.66
C LEU A 167 9.15 2.30 -0.21
N ASN A 168 8.76 1.28 0.55
CA ASN A 168 9.24 1.09 1.92
C ASN A 168 10.75 0.85 1.99
N LYS A 169 11.36 0.18 0.98
CA LYS A 169 12.82 0.07 0.88
C LYS A 169 13.49 1.43 0.69
N LEU A 170 12.90 2.29 -0.16
CA LEU A 170 13.40 3.65 -0.38
C LEU A 170 13.27 4.50 0.88
N ILE A 171 12.09 4.52 1.50
CA ILE A 171 11.82 5.24 2.74
C ILE A 171 12.79 4.79 3.83
N GLY A 172 12.92 3.48 4.06
CA GLY A 172 13.80 2.92 5.09
C GLY A 172 15.28 3.24 4.92
N LYS A 173 15.70 3.68 3.72
CA LYS A 173 17.06 4.16 3.44
C LYS A 173 17.16 5.68 3.36
N ASP A 174 16.10 6.40 3.75
CA ASP A 174 15.98 7.86 3.63
C ASP A 174 16.29 8.37 2.20
N VAL A 175 15.86 7.61 1.19
CA VAL A 175 16.03 8.00 -0.21
C VAL A 175 15.09 9.17 -0.52
N ARG A 176 15.65 10.29 -0.94
CA ARG A 176 14.91 11.53 -1.25
C ARG A 176 14.60 11.70 -2.74
N ALA A 177 15.37 11.04 -3.60
CA ALA A 177 15.20 11.07 -5.05
C ALA A 177 15.33 9.66 -5.64
N LEU A 178 14.38 9.27 -6.48
CA LEU A 178 14.43 8.09 -7.32
C LEU A 178 14.73 8.52 -8.76
N VAL A 179 15.84 8.03 -9.29
CA VAL A 179 16.26 8.25 -10.68
C VAL A 179 15.87 7.02 -11.51
N ASP A 180 14.90 7.18 -12.40
CA ASP A 180 14.48 6.16 -13.36
C ASP A 180 15.27 6.34 -14.66
N VAL A 181 16.10 5.34 -14.97
CA VAL A 181 16.96 5.32 -16.17
C VAL A 181 16.37 4.47 -17.29
N ARG A 182 15.14 3.95 -17.14
CA ARG A 182 14.52 3.10 -18.16
C ARG A 182 14.22 3.94 -19.40
N ASN A 183 14.72 3.50 -20.56
CA ASN A 183 14.42 4.15 -21.83
C ASN A 183 12.89 4.23 -22.08
N ASN A 184 12.19 3.10 -21.89
CA ASN A 184 10.72 3.04 -21.91
C ASN A 184 10.17 2.52 -20.56
N PRO A 185 9.67 3.40 -19.67
CA PRO A 185 9.17 3.05 -18.33
C PRO A 185 7.76 2.42 -18.36
N MET A 186 7.57 1.40 -19.19
CA MET A 186 6.35 0.58 -19.28
C MET A 186 6.53 -0.70 -18.46
N SER A 187 5.47 -1.12 -17.77
CA SER A 187 5.49 -2.34 -16.97
C SER A 187 4.09 -2.94 -16.88
N MET A 188 4.00 -4.27 -17.01
CA MET A 188 2.78 -5.02 -16.70
C MET A 188 2.53 -5.09 -15.19
N LYS A 189 3.56 -4.85 -14.37
CA LYS A 189 3.45 -4.85 -12.92
C LYS A 189 2.83 -3.54 -12.46
N TYR A 190 1.71 -3.66 -11.74
CA TYR A 190 1.01 -2.51 -11.18
C TYR A 190 1.97 -1.61 -10.39
N GLY A 191 1.91 -0.30 -10.65
CA GLY A 191 2.70 0.69 -9.94
C GLY A 191 3.99 1.13 -10.62
N PHE A 192 4.45 0.38 -11.64
CA PHE A 192 5.77 0.61 -12.25
C PHE A 192 5.72 1.21 -13.66
N THR A 193 4.56 1.70 -14.09
CA THR A 193 4.48 2.64 -15.22
C THR A 193 4.96 4.03 -14.76
N LYS A 194 5.51 4.85 -15.67
CA LYS A 194 6.02 6.20 -15.35
C LYS A 194 5.05 7.01 -14.48
N GLY A 195 3.80 7.16 -14.93
CA GLY A 195 2.81 7.97 -14.22
C GLY A 195 2.45 7.41 -12.85
N GLN A 196 2.33 6.09 -12.70
CA GLN A 196 2.01 5.48 -11.41
C GLN A 196 3.17 5.60 -10.43
N LEU A 197 4.40 5.34 -10.89
CA LEU A 197 5.59 5.41 -10.05
C LEU A 197 5.88 6.85 -9.60
N LEU A 198 5.79 7.82 -10.52
CA LEU A 198 5.85 9.25 -10.21
C LEU A 198 4.85 9.63 -9.12
N ASN A 199 3.58 9.29 -9.31
CA ASN A 199 2.53 9.62 -8.34
C ASN A 199 2.78 8.96 -6.98
N ALA A 200 3.23 7.71 -6.96
CA ALA A 200 3.49 6.98 -5.73
C ALA A 200 4.70 7.52 -4.97
N CYS A 201 5.79 7.85 -5.67
CA CYS A 201 6.96 8.54 -5.11
C CYS A 201 6.56 9.89 -4.49
N ASN A 202 5.86 10.74 -5.24
CA ASN A 202 5.40 12.05 -4.75
C ASN A 202 4.50 11.90 -3.51
N THR A 203 3.64 10.88 -3.49
CA THR A 203 2.73 10.58 -2.37
C THR A 203 3.49 10.28 -1.07
N VAL A 204 4.68 9.70 -1.14
CA VAL A 204 5.53 9.39 0.01
C VAL A 204 6.68 10.38 0.20
N GLY A 205 6.69 11.50 -0.54
CA GLY A 205 7.70 12.55 -0.40
C GLY A 205 9.04 12.26 -1.10
N ILE A 206 9.07 11.34 -2.05
CA ILE A 206 10.27 11.02 -2.85
C ILE A 206 10.16 11.72 -4.20
N GLN A 207 11.18 12.48 -4.58
CA GLN A 207 11.27 13.09 -5.90
C GLN A 207 11.49 12.00 -6.96
N TYR A 208 10.75 12.03 -8.06
CA TYR A 208 10.96 11.14 -9.19
C TYR A 208 11.56 11.90 -10.37
N LEU A 209 12.68 11.41 -10.89
CA LEU A 209 13.39 11.94 -12.05
C LEU A 209 13.50 10.83 -13.10
N HIS A 210 13.28 11.16 -14.38
CA HIS A 210 13.35 10.18 -15.48
C HIS A 210 14.35 10.67 -16.53
N PHE A 211 15.42 9.91 -16.74
CA PHE A 211 16.48 10.16 -17.73
C PHE A 211 16.51 9.00 -18.73
N PRO A 212 15.62 8.97 -19.74
CA PRO A 212 15.58 7.89 -20.73
C PRO A 212 16.82 7.81 -21.62
N GLU A 213 17.59 8.89 -21.74
CA GLU A 213 18.80 9.01 -22.56
C GLU A 213 19.95 8.11 -22.10
N VAL A 214 19.97 7.72 -20.83
CA VAL A 214 20.95 6.76 -20.28
C VAL A 214 20.44 5.32 -20.30
N GLY A 215 19.21 5.11 -20.79
CA GLY A 215 18.60 3.79 -20.90
C GLY A 215 18.92 3.11 -22.23
N ILE A 216 19.01 1.78 -22.21
CA ILE A 216 19.22 0.98 -23.43
C ILE A 216 17.99 1.09 -24.34
N VAL A 217 18.20 1.62 -25.55
CA VAL A 217 17.14 1.77 -26.56
C VAL A 217 16.59 0.40 -26.97
N SER A 218 15.32 0.36 -27.39
CA SER A 218 14.66 -0.91 -27.71
C SER A 218 15.38 -1.71 -28.81
N GLU A 219 15.97 -1.03 -29.78
CA GLU A 219 16.67 -1.63 -30.92
C GLU A 219 17.89 -2.45 -30.48
N GLN A 220 18.65 -1.95 -29.49
CA GLN A 220 19.81 -2.63 -28.93
C GLN A 220 19.45 -3.89 -28.12
N ARG A 221 18.19 -4.04 -27.72
CA ARG A 221 17.71 -5.21 -26.95
C ARG A 221 17.24 -6.37 -27.82
N GLN A 222 17.03 -6.16 -29.11
CA GLN A 222 16.50 -7.18 -30.01
C GLN A 222 17.56 -8.12 -30.58
N ALA A 223 18.85 -7.73 -30.49
CA ALA A 223 19.97 -8.47 -31.04
C ALA A 223 20.87 -9.11 -29.97
N LEU A 224 20.32 -9.45 -28.80
CA LEU A 224 21.05 -10.12 -27.73
C LEU A 224 20.88 -11.63 -27.90
N SER A 225 21.95 -12.33 -28.29
CA SER A 225 21.94 -13.76 -28.62
C SER A 225 22.96 -14.58 -27.81
N SER A 226 23.87 -13.93 -27.11
CA SER A 226 24.90 -14.53 -26.26
C SER A 226 25.06 -13.79 -24.94
N GLN A 227 25.63 -14.45 -23.91
CA GLN A 227 25.91 -13.80 -22.61
C GLN A 227 26.88 -12.62 -22.75
N ALA A 228 27.78 -12.66 -23.73
CA ALA A 228 28.70 -11.56 -24.04
C ALA A 228 27.98 -10.30 -24.55
N ASP A 229 26.74 -10.41 -25.04
CA ASP A 229 25.94 -9.25 -25.43
C ASP A 229 25.34 -8.52 -24.21
N TYR A 230 25.36 -9.17 -23.03
CA TYR A 230 24.88 -8.61 -21.76
C TYR A 230 26.00 -8.06 -20.87
N ASP A 231 27.25 -8.46 -21.10
CA ASP A 231 28.44 -8.08 -20.32
C ASP A 231 29.04 -6.74 -20.81
#